data_AF-A0A1Q7K090-F1
#
_entry.id   AF-A0A1Q7K090-F1
#
_cell.length_a   1.000
_cell.length_b   1.000
_cell.length_c   1.000
_cell.angle_alpha   90.00
_cell.angle_beta   90.00
_cell.angle_gamma   90.00
#
_symmetry.space_group_name_H-M   'P 1'
#
loop_
_entity.id
_entity.type
_entity.pdbx_description
1 polymer ?
#
loop_
_entity_poly.entity_id
_entity_poly.type
_entity_poly.pdbx_seq_one_letter_code
_entity_poly.pdbx_strand_id
1 'polypeptide(L)'
;MALSDNEISRAIKTGQFHILPGNPKLNPAGIDLRLDRSLRLRPGQHTLVATIERVELSEKFLGILHIRSSLAREGIVASLALVDPGFRGQLTVSLYNAGDRLVSLRKGERFIQLSLLKLGMPAT
;
A
#
# COMPACT_ATOMS: atom_id res chain seq x y z
N MET A 1 3.02 -17.74 -1.39
CA MET A 1 4.12 -17.20 -2.24
C MET A 1 3.76 -15.79 -2.66
N ALA A 2 4.74 -14.88 -2.77
CA ALA A 2 4.50 -13.53 -3.29
C ALA A 2 4.23 -13.57 -4.80
N LEU A 3 3.29 -12.74 -5.26
CA LEU A 3 2.94 -12.64 -6.67
C LEU A 3 3.91 -11.69 -7.40
N SER A 4 4.33 -12.10 -8.60
CA SER A 4 4.99 -11.23 -9.59
C SER A 4 4.02 -10.23 -10.21
N ASP A 5 4.54 -9.21 -10.89
CA ASP A 5 3.80 -8.26 -11.72
C ASP A 5 2.86 -8.93 -12.75
N ASN A 6 3.32 -10.00 -13.41
CA ASN A 6 2.52 -10.79 -14.34
C ASN A 6 1.34 -11.49 -13.64
N GLU A 7 1.58 -12.06 -12.46
CA GLU A 7 0.54 -12.70 -11.65
C GLU A 7 -0.45 -11.69 -11.06
N ILE A 8 0.03 -10.52 -10.62
CA ILE A 8 -0.83 -9.40 -10.20
C ILE A 8 -1.71 -8.96 -11.35
N SER A 9 -1.13 -8.75 -12.54
CA SER A 9 -1.88 -8.38 -13.75
C SER A 9 -2.94 -9.43 -14.09
N ARG A 10 -2.62 -10.71 -13.92
CA ARG A 10 -3.56 -11.81 -14.11
C ARG A 10 -4.69 -11.77 -13.09
N ALA A 11 -4.38 -11.56 -11.81
CA ALA A 11 -5.36 -11.46 -10.73
C ALA A 11 -6.36 -10.31 -10.95
N ILE A 12 -5.89 -9.19 -11.51
CA ILE A 12 -6.76 -8.07 -11.92
C ILE A 12 -7.68 -8.49 -13.06
N LYS A 13 -7.13 -9.10 -14.12
CA LYS A 13 -7.91 -9.56 -15.28
C LYS A 13 -8.97 -10.62 -14.92
N THR A 14 -8.69 -11.48 -13.93
CA THR A 14 -9.62 -12.53 -13.48
C THR A 14 -10.57 -12.08 -12.37
N GLY A 15 -10.52 -10.81 -11.94
CA GLY A 15 -11.38 -10.28 -10.87
C GLY A 15 -11.07 -10.81 -9.48
N GLN A 16 -9.89 -11.37 -9.26
CA GLN A 16 -9.45 -11.84 -7.94
C GLN A 16 -8.78 -10.75 -7.11
N PHE A 17 -8.41 -9.65 -7.74
CA PHE A 17 -7.90 -8.44 -7.14
C PHE A 17 -8.46 -7.24 -7.89
N HIS A 18 -9.13 -6.31 -7.21
CA HIS A 18 -9.54 -5.04 -7.79
C HIS A 18 -8.78 -3.89 -7.13
N ILE A 19 -8.43 -2.91 -7.95
CA ILE A 19 -7.84 -1.66 -7.48
C ILE A 19 -8.44 -0.49 -8.27
N LEU A 20 -8.93 0.50 -7.54
CA LEU A 20 -9.62 1.66 -8.10
C LEU A 20 -8.99 2.95 -7.55
N PRO A 21 -8.66 3.95 -8.39
CA PRO A 21 -8.82 3.97 -9.84
C PRO A 21 -7.92 2.94 -10.53
N GLY A 22 -8.36 2.43 -11.68
CA GLY A 22 -7.63 1.38 -12.42
C GLY A 22 -6.25 1.84 -12.93
N ASN A 23 -5.55 0.92 -13.60
CA ASN A 23 -4.17 1.10 -14.12
C ASN A 23 -3.14 1.44 -13.02
N PRO A 24 -2.98 0.57 -12.02
CA PRO A 24 -2.05 0.81 -10.93
C PRO A 24 -0.59 0.77 -11.42
N LYS A 25 0.31 1.43 -10.68
CA LYS A 25 1.74 1.33 -10.94
C LYS A 25 2.25 -0.01 -10.37
N LEU A 26 2.49 -0.96 -11.26
CA LEU A 26 3.11 -2.24 -10.91
C LEU A 26 4.63 -2.11 -10.76
N ASN A 27 5.14 -2.83 -9.76
CA ASN A 27 6.55 -3.15 -9.53
C ASN A 27 6.70 -4.68 -9.71
N PRO A 28 7.93 -5.22 -9.85
CA PRO A 28 8.15 -6.65 -10.13
C PRO A 28 7.42 -7.62 -9.19
N ALA A 29 7.14 -7.24 -7.93
CA ALA A 29 6.41 -8.03 -6.95
C ALA A 29 5.49 -7.19 -6.05
N GLY A 30 4.87 -6.14 -6.60
CA GLY A 30 3.99 -5.29 -5.81
C GLY A 30 3.32 -4.17 -6.60
N ILE A 31 2.54 -3.37 -5.89
CA ILE A 31 1.79 -2.23 -6.42
C ILE A 31 2.11 -1.00 -5.58
N ASP A 32 2.52 0.09 -6.21
CA ASP A 32 2.66 1.37 -5.51
C ASP A 32 1.28 2.00 -5.27
N LEU A 33 1.04 2.48 -4.05
CA LEU A 33 -0.20 3.16 -3.65
C LEU A 33 0.08 4.63 -3.31
N ARG A 34 -0.89 5.48 -3.59
CA ARG A 34 -0.77 6.94 -3.60
C ARG A 34 -1.46 7.58 -2.42
N LEU A 35 -0.90 8.70 -1.97
CA LEU A 35 -1.39 9.46 -0.83
C LEU A 35 -2.65 10.28 -1.19
N ASP A 36 -3.67 10.24 -0.34
CA ASP A 36 -4.96 10.92 -0.56
C ASP A 36 -4.92 12.45 -0.45
N ARG A 37 -3.95 12.99 0.33
CA ARG A 37 -3.80 14.43 0.58
C ARG A 37 -2.33 14.86 0.72
N SER A 38 -2.06 16.13 0.45
CA SER A 38 -0.74 16.72 0.76
C SER A 38 -0.60 16.97 2.25
N LEU A 39 0.59 16.78 2.80
CA LEU A 39 0.88 17.04 4.21
C LEU A 39 2.35 17.40 4.43
N ARG A 40 2.62 18.01 5.57
CA ARG A 40 3.98 18.29 6.05
C ARG A 40 4.12 17.67 7.44
N LEU A 41 5.09 16.78 7.60
CA LEU A 41 5.39 16.09 8.84
C LEU A 41 6.69 16.66 9.42
N ARG A 42 6.60 17.41 10.53
CA ARG A 42 7.78 17.82 11.30
C ARG A 42 8.31 16.64 12.11
N PRO A 43 9.60 16.66 12.52
CA PRO A 43 10.14 15.71 13.48
C PRO A 43 9.23 15.51 14.70
N GLY A 44 9.01 14.27 15.10
CA GLY A 44 8.14 13.90 16.24
C GLY A 44 6.64 14.00 15.97
N GLN A 45 6.20 14.38 14.76
CA GLN A 45 4.78 14.42 14.43
C GLN A 45 4.27 13.08 13.91
N HIS A 46 3.01 12.81 14.25
CA HIS A 46 2.23 11.67 13.81
C HIS A 46 0.97 12.15 13.06
N THR A 47 0.57 11.42 12.03
CA THR A 47 -0.72 11.63 11.36
C THR A 47 -1.24 10.34 10.72
N LEU A 48 -2.56 10.24 10.57
CA LEU A 48 -3.19 9.20 9.76
C LEU A 48 -3.42 9.72 8.33
N VAL A 49 -3.17 8.86 7.36
CA VAL A 49 -3.42 9.12 5.93
C VAL A 49 -4.10 7.91 5.30
N ALA A 50 -4.75 8.13 4.16
CA ALA A 50 -5.36 7.06 3.39
C ALA A 50 -4.70 6.93 2.01
N THR A 51 -4.86 5.76 1.41
CA THR A 51 -4.56 5.58 -0.02
C THR A 51 -5.64 6.23 -0.88
N ILE A 52 -5.27 6.79 -2.03
CA ILE A 52 -6.24 7.12 -3.09
C ILE A 52 -6.90 5.83 -3.57
N GLU A 53 -6.12 4.76 -3.69
CA GLU A 53 -6.59 3.49 -4.16
C GLU A 53 -7.53 2.83 -3.15
N ARG A 54 -8.69 2.36 -3.65
CA ARG A 54 -9.49 1.34 -3.00
C ARG A 54 -9.00 -0.03 -3.47
N VAL A 55 -8.65 -0.88 -2.53
CA VAL A 55 -8.13 -2.25 -2.73
C VAL A 55 -9.23 -3.23 -2.37
N GLU A 56 -9.49 -4.18 -3.25
CA GLU A 56 -10.39 -5.31 -2.97
C GLU A 56 -9.70 -6.63 -3.26
N LEU A 57 -9.53 -7.47 -2.24
CA LEU A 57 -8.90 -8.78 -2.34
C LEU A 57 -9.98 -9.87 -2.37
N SER A 58 -9.75 -10.92 -3.17
CA SER A 58 -10.48 -12.18 -2.99
C SER A 58 -9.94 -12.97 -1.80
N GLU A 59 -10.69 -13.99 -1.37
CA GLU A 59 -10.30 -14.90 -0.28
C GLU A 59 -9.01 -15.70 -0.54
N LYS A 60 -8.39 -15.58 -1.71
CA LYS A 60 -7.18 -16.33 -2.09
C LYS A 60 -5.89 -15.59 -1.79
N PHE A 61 -5.97 -14.29 -1.47
CA PHE A 61 -4.81 -13.43 -1.32
C PHE A 61 -4.86 -12.69 0.00
N LEU A 62 -3.70 -12.59 0.65
CA LEU A 62 -3.44 -11.56 1.65
C LEU A 62 -2.55 -10.47 1.04
N GLY A 63 -2.63 -9.28 1.59
CA GLY A 63 -1.73 -8.17 1.26
C GLY A 63 -0.73 -7.89 2.38
N ILE A 64 0.48 -7.44 2.03
CA ILE A 64 1.46 -6.89 2.97
C ILE A 64 1.81 -5.48 2.54
N LEU A 65 1.65 -4.52 3.47
CA LEU A 65 2.04 -3.14 3.24
C LEU A 65 3.52 -2.94 3.56
N HIS A 66 4.17 -2.17 2.69
CA HIS A 66 5.56 -1.73 2.86
C HIS A 66 5.64 -0.22 2.70
N ILE A 67 6.44 0.43 3.54
CA ILE A 67 6.81 1.83 3.33
C ILE A 67 7.80 1.90 2.16
N ARG A 68 7.68 2.92 1.29
CA ARG A 68 8.67 3.09 0.22
C ARG A 68 10.03 3.43 0.81
N SER A 69 11.08 2.77 0.32
CA SER A 69 12.45 2.91 0.85
C SER A 69 12.95 4.36 0.85
N SER A 70 12.52 5.20 -0.11
CA SER A 70 12.85 6.63 -0.11
C SER A 70 12.35 7.34 1.16
N LEU A 71 11.12 7.05 1.59
CA LEU A 71 10.53 7.66 2.79
C LEU A 71 11.13 7.09 4.07
N ALA A 72 11.41 5.78 4.10
CA ALA A 72 12.11 5.17 5.22
C ALA A 72 13.50 5.81 5.44
N ARG A 73 14.24 6.11 4.35
CA ARG A 73 15.53 6.81 4.43
C ARG A 73 15.42 8.27 4.86
N GLU A 74 14.25 8.89 4.71
CA GLU A 74 13.96 10.24 5.23
C GLU A 74 13.50 10.22 6.70
N GLY A 75 13.45 9.05 7.35
CA GLY A 75 13.04 8.90 8.75
C GLY A 75 11.54 8.72 8.95
N ILE A 76 10.76 8.48 7.89
CA ILE A 76 9.34 8.20 8.01
C ILE A 76 9.12 6.73 8.37
N VAL A 77 8.45 6.54 9.52
CA VAL A 77 7.96 5.25 10.00
C VAL A 77 6.48 5.16 9.71
N ALA A 78 6.01 3.98 9.28
CA ALA A 78 4.60 3.75 9.00
C ALA A 78 4.04 2.57 9.80
N SER A 79 2.76 2.62 10.18
CA SER A 79 2.05 1.45 10.70
C SER A 79 1.73 0.50 9.53
N LEU A 80 2.60 -0.47 9.31
CA LEU A 80 2.43 -1.45 8.25
C LEU A 80 1.68 -2.66 8.80
N ALA A 81 0.65 -3.09 8.08
CA ALA A 81 -0.24 -4.17 8.48
C ALA A 81 -0.42 -5.19 7.35
N LEU A 82 -0.94 -6.34 7.73
CA LEU A 82 -1.54 -7.28 6.79
C LEU A 82 -2.88 -6.71 6.30
N VAL A 83 -3.16 -6.90 5.02
CA VAL A 83 -4.48 -6.65 4.43
C VAL A 83 -5.15 -8.01 4.30
N ASP A 84 -6.23 -8.20 5.03
CA ASP A 84 -6.89 -9.50 5.12
C ASP A 84 -7.48 -9.94 3.77
N PRO A 85 -7.55 -11.27 3.51
CA PRO A 85 -8.37 -11.81 2.44
C PRO A 85 -9.81 -11.29 2.54
N GLY A 86 -10.44 -11.01 1.40
CA GLY A 86 -11.79 -10.45 1.36
C GLY A 86 -11.90 -8.96 1.68
N PHE A 87 -10.81 -8.29 2.10
CA PHE A 87 -10.82 -6.85 2.39
C PHE A 87 -11.31 -6.03 1.20
N ARG A 88 -12.14 -5.00 1.46
CA ARG A 88 -12.64 -4.05 0.44
C ARG A 88 -12.68 -2.61 0.97
N GLY A 89 -11.65 -1.83 0.71
CA GLY A 89 -11.54 -0.49 1.30
C GLY A 89 -10.35 0.33 0.82
N GLN A 90 -10.29 1.58 1.28
CA GLN A 90 -9.04 2.34 1.25
C GLN A 90 -8.20 1.92 2.45
N LEU A 91 -6.87 1.94 2.27
CA LEU A 91 -5.93 1.54 3.31
C LEU A 91 -5.56 2.79 4.12
N THR A 92 -5.81 2.73 5.43
CA THR A 92 -5.43 3.80 6.36
C THR A 92 -4.09 3.44 6.99
N VAL A 93 -3.13 4.36 6.96
CA VAL A 93 -1.77 4.17 7.43
C VAL A 93 -1.41 5.33 8.35
N SER A 94 -0.86 5.00 9.52
CA SER A 94 -0.18 5.97 10.38
C SER A 94 1.20 6.26 9.82
N LEU A 95 1.55 7.54 9.73
CA LEU A 95 2.90 8.02 9.45
C LEU A 95 3.44 8.77 10.65
N TYR A 96 4.67 8.48 11.02
CA TYR A 96 5.42 9.16 12.07
C TYR A 96 6.78 9.59 11.53
N ASN A 97 7.17 10.84 11.77
CA ASN A 97 8.49 11.33 11.40
C ASN A 97 9.47 11.15 12.57
N ALA A 98 10.29 10.10 12.49
CA ALA A 98 11.37 9.80 13.42
C ALA A 98 12.71 10.45 13.03
N GLY A 99 12.75 11.14 11.89
CA GLY A 99 13.91 11.90 11.44
C GLY A 99 14.05 13.27 12.12
N ASP A 100 15.01 14.04 11.66
CA ASP A 100 15.39 15.36 12.18
C ASP A 100 14.97 16.53 11.27
N ARG A 101 14.40 16.23 10.09
CA ARG A 101 13.98 17.21 9.07
C ARG A 101 12.49 17.17 8.80
N LEU A 102 11.97 18.30 8.31
CA LEU A 102 10.60 18.38 7.78
C LEU A 102 10.50 17.54 6.50
N VAL A 103 9.55 16.61 6.47
CA VAL A 103 9.18 15.85 5.26
C VAL A 103 7.90 16.41 4.69
N SER A 104 7.91 16.71 3.38
CA SER A 104 6.75 17.25 2.67
C SER A 104 6.24 16.24 1.67
N LEU A 105 5.01 15.78 1.86
CA LEU A 105 4.36 14.83 0.97
C LEU A 105 3.25 15.51 0.15
N ARG A 106 3.14 15.18 -1.13
CA ARG A 106 2.13 15.69 -2.07
C ARG A 106 1.02 14.67 -2.29
N LYS A 107 -0.22 15.15 -2.36
CA LYS A 107 -1.35 14.35 -2.84
C LYS A 107 -1.00 13.65 -4.16
N GLY A 108 -1.32 12.37 -4.26
CA GLY A 108 -1.11 11.58 -5.47
C GLY A 108 0.30 11.02 -5.63
N GLU A 109 1.25 11.37 -4.77
CA GLU A 109 2.54 10.71 -4.80
C GLU A 109 2.46 9.32 -4.16
N ARG A 110 3.36 8.44 -4.58
CA ARG A 110 3.44 7.06 -4.08
C ARG A 110 4.11 7.07 -2.71
N PHE A 111 3.50 6.48 -1.70
CA PHE A 111 4.05 6.50 -0.33
C PHE A 111 4.23 5.09 0.27
N ILE A 112 3.38 4.13 -0.10
CA ILE A 112 3.51 2.72 0.29
C ILE A 112 3.48 1.82 -0.93
N GLN A 113 3.90 0.57 -0.74
CA GLN A 113 3.78 -0.52 -1.69
C GLN A 113 2.96 -1.65 -1.06
N LEU A 114 2.07 -2.25 -1.83
CA LEU A 114 1.33 -3.46 -1.49
C LEU A 114 1.93 -4.66 -2.23
N SER A 115 2.33 -5.69 -1.50
CA SER A 115 2.68 -7.00 -2.06
C SER A 115 1.55 -7.99 -1.79
N LEU A 116 1.20 -8.82 -2.79
CA LEU A 116 0.17 -9.83 -2.65
C LEU A 116 0.81 -11.20 -2.43
N LEU A 117 0.27 -11.96 -1.49
CA LEU A 117 0.68 -13.34 -1.25
C LEU A 117 -0.51 -14.27 -1.48
N LYS A 118 -0.28 -15.34 -2.25
CA LYS A 118 -1.23 -16.43 -2.42
C LYS A 118 -1.26 -17.31 -1.17
N LEU A 119 -2.46 -17.52 -0.64
CA LEU A 119 -2.74 -18.48 0.43
C LEU A 119 -2.66 -19.92 -0.09
N GLY A 120 -2.37 -20.87 0.81
CA GLY A 120 -2.40 -22.29 0.47
C GLY A 120 -3.81 -22.77 0.09
N MET A 121 -4.81 -22.26 0.80
CA MET A 121 -6.24 -22.47 0.55
C MET A 121 -6.98 -21.14 0.72
N PRO A 122 -8.14 -20.95 0.06
CA PRO A 122 -8.96 -19.76 0.29
C PRO A 122 -9.33 -19.61 1.77
N ALA A 123 -9.37 -18.37 2.25
CA ALA A 123 -9.94 -18.03 3.55
C ALA A 123 -11.46 -18.27 3.56
N THR A 124 -12.02 -18.42 4.77
CA THR A 124 -13.44 -18.71 5.04
C THR A 124 -14.16 -17.51 5.60
#